data_AF-A0A2P5FQR0-F1
#
_entry.id   AF-A0A2P5FQR0-F1
#
_cell.length_a   1.000
_cell.length_b   1.000
_cell.length_c   1.000
_cell.angle_alpha   90.00
_cell.angle_beta   90.00
_cell.angle_gamma   90.00
#
_symmetry.space_group_name_H-M   'P 1'
#
loop_
_entity.id
_entity.type
_entity.pdbx_description
1 polymer ?
#
loop_
_entity_poly.entity_id
_entity_poly.type
_entity_poly.pdbx_seq_one_letter_code
_entity_poly.pdbx_strand_id
1 'polypeptide(L)'
;MDRTVILCFKIPAASLQSITGLTIITIIPIYDRIFVPIARAFTRKSSGITMLQRIGTGIVFSTFSMIVAVLVEMKRLKTAQEYDLVNRPSVTVPMSVWWLLPQYLLFGVADVFTMVGMQEFFYDQVPIELRSIGLALYLSVIGVGSFLSSIVVTVIEKATGGDDQDSWFSNNLNLAHLDYFYWLLAVLSAVGFAAYLQFARSYIYNRRGII
;
A
#
# COMPACT_ATOMS: atom_id res chain seq x y z
N MET A 1 -13.23 -17.18 1.32
CA MET A 1 -12.34 -17.26 2.49
C MET A 1 -13.20 -17.33 3.74
N ASP A 2 -12.90 -18.27 4.61
CA ASP A 2 -13.55 -18.43 5.90
C ASP A 2 -13.14 -17.29 6.84
N ARG A 3 -14.15 -16.59 7.35
CA ARG A 3 -14.00 -15.41 8.23
C ARG A 3 -14.33 -15.72 9.69
N THR A 4 -14.45 -17.00 10.03
CA THR A 4 -14.76 -17.46 11.38
C THR A 4 -13.49 -17.46 12.22
N VAL A 5 -13.45 -16.67 13.30
CA VAL A 5 -12.24 -16.47 14.11
C VAL A 5 -12.29 -17.21 15.44
N ILE A 6 -13.40 -17.10 16.18
CA ILE A 6 -13.65 -17.83 17.43
C ILE A 6 -15.15 -18.20 17.47
N LEU A 7 -15.46 -19.47 17.74
CA LEU A 7 -16.79 -20.05 18.03
C LEU A 7 -18.00 -19.22 17.53
N CYS A 8 -18.17 -19.18 16.20
CA CYS A 8 -19.31 -18.59 15.48
C CYS A 8 -19.28 -17.07 15.18
N PHE A 9 -18.21 -16.33 15.51
CA PHE A 9 -18.11 -14.92 15.11
C PHE A 9 -17.51 -14.77 13.69
N LYS A 10 -18.31 -14.29 12.75
CA LYS A 10 -17.90 -13.96 11.37
C LYS A 10 -17.48 -12.50 11.28
N ILE A 11 -16.22 -12.25 10.97
CA ILE A 11 -15.69 -10.91 10.80
C ILE A 11 -16.19 -10.31 9.46
N PRO A 12 -16.77 -9.09 9.44
CA PRO A 12 -17.13 -8.41 8.19
C PRO A 12 -15.88 -8.15 7.32
N ALA A 13 -15.99 -8.32 6.00
CA ALA A 13 -14.85 -8.11 5.08
C ALA A 13 -14.20 -6.73 5.25
N ALA A 14 -15.04 -5.69 5.35
CA ALA A 14 -14.60 -4.32 5.46
C ALA A 14 -13.81 -4.04 6.76
N SER A 15 -14.06 -4.81 7.83
CA SER A 15 -13.35 -4.63 9.10
C SER A 15 -11.88 -5.08 9.06
N LEU A 16 -11.46 -5.82 8.02
CA LEU A 16 -10.05 -6.12 7.79
C LEU A 16 -9.23 -4.85 7.54
N GLN A 17 -9.85 -3.78 7.02
CA GLN A 17 -9.18 -2.49 6.86
C GLN A 17 -8.72 -1.90 8.20
N SER A 18 -9.39 -2.24 9.30
CA SER A 18 -9.00 -1.80 10.65
C SER A 18 -7.63 -2.34 11.06
N ILE A 19 -7.16 -3.45 10.48
CA ILE A 19 -5.82 -4.00 10.71
C ILE A 19 -4.75 -2.98 10.30
N THR A 20 -4.94 -2.29 9.17
CA THR A 20 -4.04 -1.22 8.73
C THR A 20 -3.96 -0.12 9.78
N GLY A 21 -5.11 0.35 10.30
CA GLY A 21 -5.16 1.38 11.34
C GLY A 21 -4.50 0.95 12.65
N LEU A 22 -4.75 -0.29 13.10
CA LEU A 22 -4.10 -0.87 14.28
C LEU A 22 -2.58 -0.98 14.09
N THR A 23 -2.14 -1.32 12.88
CA THR A 23 -0.72 -1.38 12.53
C THR A 23 -0.11 0.01 12.64
N ILE A 24 -0.74 1.03 12.07
CA ILE A 24 -0.26 2.42 12.15
C ILE A 24 -0.12 2.87 13.61
N ILE A 25 -1.18 2.67 14.41
CA ILE A 25 -1.18 3.02 15.85
C ILE A 25 -0.04 2.33 16.61
N THR A 26 0.30 1.10 16.23
CA THR A 26 1.36 0.32 16.88
C THR A 26 2.76 0.71 16.37
N ILE A 27 2.90 0.97 15.07
CA ILE A 27 4.19 1.22 14.43
C ILE A 27 4.69 2.64 14.68
N ILE A 28 3.81 3.65 14.78
CA ILE A 28 4.21 5.03 15.11
C ILE A 28 5.05 5.13 16.40
N PRO A 29 4.60 4.62 17.57
CA PRO A 29 5.39 4.72 18.79
C PRO A 29 6.68 3.90 18.70
N ILE A 30 6.68 2.76 18.03
CA ILE A 30 7.90 1.97 17.77
C ILE A 30 8.89 2.78 16.91
N TYR A 31 8.37 3.45 15.88
CA TYR A 31 9.16 4.30 15.00
C TYR A 31 9.81 5.44 15.79
N ASP A 32 9.03 6.20 16.57
CA ASP A 32 9.52 7.37 17.29
C ASP A 32 10.40 7.03 18.49
N ARG A 33 10.10 5.94 19.22
CA ARG A 33 10.80 5.61 20.47
C ARG A 33 11.96 4.65 20.29
N ILE A 34 11.95 3.82 19.26
CA ILE A 34 12.97 2.79 19.05
C ILE A 34 13.77 3.10 17.79
N PHE A 35 13.11 3.24 16.65
CA PHE A 35 13.81 3.40 15.38
C PHE A 35 14.55 4.75 15.29
N VAL A 36 13.90 5.86 15.62
CA VAL A 36 14.51 7.21 15.52
C VAL A 36 15.75 7.36 16.40
N PRO A 37 15.76 6.98 17.70
CA PRO A 37 16.96 7.08 18.53
C PRO A 37 18.11 6.21 18.03
N ILE A 38 17.83 4.97 17.62
CA ILE A 38 18.83 4.06 17.06
C ILE A 38 19.40 4.63 15.76
N ALA A 39 18.52 5.02 14.83
CA ALA A 39 18.93 5.60 13.57
C ALA A 39 19.74 6.88 13.78
N ARG A 40 19.36 7.75 14.73
CA ARG A 40 20.11 8.96 15.10
C ARG A 40 21.51 8.61 15.63
N ALA A 41 21.65 7.55 16.42
CA ALA A 41 22.96 7.11 16.92
C ALA A 41 23.91 6.70 15.78
N PHE A 42 23.38 6.05 14.74
CA PHE A 42 24.19 5.63 13.59
C PHE A 42 24.40 6.74 12.55
N THR A 43 23.37 7.49 12.18
CA THR A 43 23.43 8.48 11.08
C THR A 43 23.87 9.86 11.52
N ARG A 44 23.85 10.15 12.83
CA ARG A 44 24.06 11.48 13.44
C ARG A 44 23.10 12.57 12.92
N LYS A 45 21.98 12.19 12.30
CA LYS A 45 20.92 13.12 11.86
C LYS A 45 19.84 13.22 12.92
N SER A 46 19.33 14.43 13.18
CA SER A 46 18.27 14.67 14.17
C SER A 46 17.01 13.82 13.90
N SER A 47 16.64 13.61 12.64
CA SER A 47 15.48 12.80 12.23
C SER A 47 15.78 11.30 12.08
N GLY A 48 17.00 10.84 12.35
CA GLY A 48 17.43 9.44 12.23
C GLY A 48 17.70 9.00 10.78
N ILE A 49 16.75 9.17 9.86
CA ILE A 49 16.91 8.97 8.41
C ILE A 49 16.41 10.19 7.66
N THR A 50 16.82 10.40 6.40
CA THR A 50 16.32 11.56 5.64
C THR A 50 14.84 11.38 5.28
N MET A 51 14.13 12.49 5.06
CA MET A 51 12.72 12.45 4.61
C MET A 51 12.56 11.62 3.33
N LEU A 52 13.50 11.76 2.38
CA LEU A 52 13.48 11.01 1.12
C LEU A 52 13.79 9.52 1.33
N GLN A 53 14.67 9.17 2.27
CA GLN A 53 14.89 7.76 2.63
C GLN A 53 13.63 7.17 3.24
N ARG A 54 12.93 7.93 4.10
CA ARG A 54 11.68 7.49 4.75
C ARG A 54 10.57 7.23 3.72
N ILE A 55 10.34 8.17 2.79
CA ILE A 55 9.39 7.99 1.68
C ILE A 55 9.77 6.78 0.84
N GLY A 56 11.05 6.65 0.47
CA GLY A 56 11.55 5.54 -0.33
C GLY A 56 11.34 4.18 0.35
N THR A 57 11.61 4.07 1.66
CA THR A 57 11.32 2.84 2.42
C THR A 57 9.85 2.49 2.41
N GLY A 58 8.96 3.48 2.50
CA GLY A 58 7.52 3.27 2.41
C GLY A 58 7.08 2.70 1.06
N ILE A 59 7.61 3.24 -0.05
CA ILE A 59 7.35 2.72 -1.41
C ILE A 59 7.87 1.28 -1.59
N VAL A 60 8.99 0.93 -0.96
CA VAL A 60 9.50 -0.45 -0.96
C VAL A 60 8.54 -1.38 -0.23
N PHE A 61 8.08 -1.00 0.96
CA PHE A 61 7.11 -1.80 1.71
C PHE A 61 5.75 -1.92 1.01
N SER A 62 5.29 -0.88 0.31
CA SER A 62 4.06 -0.97 -0.49
C SER A 62 4.21 -1.94 -1.66
N THR A 63 5.37 -1.96 -2.31
CA THR A 63 5.69 -2.94 -3.36
C THR A 63 5.68 -4.37 -2.81
N PHE A 64 6.30 -4.61 -1.66
CA PHE A 64 6.24 -5.93 -1.01
C PHE A 64 4.82 -6.32 -0.57
N SER A 65 4.02 -5.37 -0.09
CA SER A 65 2.61 -5.61 0.23
C SER A 65 1.83 -6.10 -1.00
N MET A 66 2.04 -5.48 -2.17
CA MET A 66 1.42 -5.94 -3.42
C MET A 66 1.89 -7.32 -3.86
N ILE A 67 3.19 -7.64 -3.71
CA ILE A 67 3.72 -8.98 -4.00
C ILE A 67 3.07 -10.03 -3.09
N VAL A 68 2.93 -9.73 -1.80
CA VAL A 68 2.22 -10.62 -0.87
C VAL A 68 0.76 -10.78 -1.27
N ALA A 69 0.09 -9.71 -1.70
CA ALA A 69 -1.30 -9.77 -2.17
C ALA A 69 -1.47 -10.67 -3.39
N VAL A 70 -0.55 -10.58 -4.36
CA VAL A 70 -0.48 -11.51 -5.50
C VAL A 70 -0.38 -12.96 -5.02
N LEU A 71 0.57 -13.26 -4.13
CA LEU A 71 0.80 -14.63 -3.67
C LEU A 71 -0.42 -15.21 -2.92
N VAL A 72 -1.08 -14.39 -2.11
CA VAL A 72 -2.29 -14.77 -1.38
C VAL A 72 -3.44 -15.02 -2.35
N GLU A 73 -3.60 -14.18 -3.37
CA GLU A 73 -4.65 -14.33 -4.36
C GLU A 73 -4.44 -15.54 -5.27
N MET A 74 -3.22 -15.77 -5.74
CA MET A 74 -2.87 -16.99 -6.49
C MET A 74 -3.19 -18.25 -5.66
N LYS A 75 -2.88 -18.23 -4.36
CA LYS A 75 -3.22 -19.34 -3.45
C LYS A 75 -4.74 -19.51 -3.29
N ARG A 76 -5.49 -18.41 -3.22
CA ARG A 76 -6.96 -18.43 -3.16
C ARG A 76 -7.57 -19.01 -4.42
N LEU A 77 -7.13 -18.57 -5.60
CA LEU A 77 -7.61 -19.06 -6.89
C LEU A 77 -7.31 -20.54 -7.07
N LYS A 78 -6.09 -20.98 -6.74
CA LYS A 78 -5.72 -22.41 -6.77
C LYS A 78 -6.63 -23.26 -5.85
N THR A 79 -6.93 -22.76 -4.65
CA THR A 79 -7.82 -23.45 -3.71
C THR A 79 -9.27 -23.47 -4.24
N ALA A 80 -9.73 -22.41 -4.90
CA ALA A 80 -11.05 -22.41 -5.53
C ALA A 80 -11.17 -23.44 -6.66
N GLN A 81 -10.10 -23.64 -7.44
CA GLN A 81 -10.01 -24.66 -8.49
C GLN A 81 -9.97 -26.08 -7.94
N GLU A 82 -9.14 -26.34 -6.92
CA GLU A 82 -9.01 -27.67 -6.30
C GLU A 82 -10.32 -28.20 -5.70
N TYR A 83 -11.18 -27.30 -5.20
CA TYR A 83 -12.47 -27.64 -4.61
C TYR A 83 -13.66 -27.51 -5.60
N ASP A 84 -13.40 -27.34 -6.90
CA ASP A 84 -14.41 -27.16 -7.96
C ASP A 84 -15.43 -26.03 -7.66
N LEU A 85 -14.94 -24.95 -7.04
CA LEU A 85 -15.75 -23.79 -6.63
C LEU A 85 -15.77 -22.68 -7.68
N VAL A 86 -15.12 -22.89 -8.82
CA VAL A 86 -14.95 -21.91 -9.91
C VAL A 86 -16.32 -21.40 -10.40
N ASN A 87 -17.28 -22.30 -10.61
CA ASN A 87 -18.64 -21.98 -11.05
C ASN A 87 -19.62 -21.69 -9.90
N ARG A 88 -19.14 -21.63 -8.65
CA ARG A 88 -19.97 -21.47 -7.44
C ARG A 88 -19.59 -20.19 -6.67
N PRO A 89 -19.98 -19.00 -7.17
CA PRO A 89 -19.56 -17.72 -6.61
C PRO A 89 -20.02 -17.50 -5.15
N SER A 90 -21.13 -18.13 -4.75
CA SER A 90 -21.71 -18.02 -3.41
C SER A 90 -21.02 -18.91 -2.36
N VAL A 91 -20.19 -19.86 -2.79
CA VAL A 91 -19.54 -20.81 -1.88
C VAL A 91 -18.22 -20.23 -1.38
N THR A 92 -18.05 -20.28 -0.06
CA THR A 92 -16.86 -19.73 0.58
C THR A 92 -15.65 -20.60 0.29
N VAL A 93 -14.62 -20.05 -0.37
CA VAL A 93 -13.34 -20.75 -0.56
C VAL A 93 -12.78 -21.17 0.82
N PRO A 94 -12.43 -22.45 1.03
CA PRO A 94 -11.97 -23.01 2.31
C PRO A 94 -10.52 -22.58 2.62
N MET A 95 -10.34 -21.27 2.76
CA MET A 95 -9.06 -20.63 3.06
C MET A 95 -9.30 -19.59 4.14
N SER A 96 -8.47 -19.59 5.18
CA SER A 96 -8.62 -18.65 6.29
C SER A 96 -8.40 -17.20 5.85
N VAL A 97 -9.23 -16.28 6.36
CA VAL A 97 -9.08 -14.83 6.12
C VAL A 97 -7.75 -14.27 6.64
N TRP A 98 -7.11 -14.95 7.61
CA TRP A 98 -5.83 -14.56 8.19
C TRP A 98 -4.67 -14.52 7.19
N TRP A 99 -4.80 -15.17 6.03
CA TRP A 99 -3.83 -15.05 4.94
C TRP A 99 -3.73 -13.63 4.38
N LEU A 100 -4.74 -12.78 4.58
CA LEU A 100 -4.68 -11.35 4.21
C LEU A 100 -3.92 -10.51 5.26
N LEU A 101 -3.66 -11.04 6.46
CA LEU A 101 -2.99 -10.30 7.52
C LEU A 101 -1.62 -9.75 7.09
N PRO A 102 -0.72 -10.52 6.44
CA PRO A 102 0.62 -10.03 6.11
C PRO A 102 0.61 -8.84 5.15
N GLN A 103 -0.26 -8.84 4.13
CA GLN A 103 -0.37 -7.70 3.20
C GLN A 103 -0.86 -6.43 3.91
N TYR A 104 -1.83 -6.54 4.83
CA TYR A 104 -2.36 -5.40 5.58
C TYR A 104 -1.36 -4.83 6.58
N LEU A 105 -0.59 -5.70 7.26
CA LEU A 105 0.50 -5.26 8.14
C LEU A 105 1.58 -4.52 7.36
N LEU A 106 2.03 -5.09 6.23
CA LEU A 106 3.03 -4.44 5.37
C LEU A 106 2.52 -3.11 4.81
N PHE A 107 1.25 -3.05 4.42
CA PHE A 107 0.63 -1.82 3.94
C PHE A 107 0.57 -0.75 5.04
N GLY A 108 0.19 -1.11 6.27
CA GLY A 108 0.20 -0.19 7.40
C GLY A 108 1.60 0.35 7.73
N VAL A 109 2.62 -0.51 7.66
CA VAL A 109 4.03 -0.07 7.80
C VAL A 109 4.41 0.89 6.67
N ALA A 110 4.10 0.54 5.41
CA ALA A 110 4.36 1.38 4.25
C ALA A 110 3.72 2.77 4.40
N ASP A 111 2.50 2.82 4.93
CA ASP A 111 1.73 4.05 5.10
C ASP A 111 2.39 4.98 6.13
N VAL A 112 2.85 4.44 7.28
CA VAL A 112 3.59 5.23 8.29
C VAL A 112 4.84 5.86 7.68
N PHE A 113 5.65 5.09 6.96
CA PHE A 113 6.89 5.60 6.37
C PHE A 113 6.61 6.62 5.25
N THR A 114 5.63 6.34 4.38
CA THR A 114 5.34 7.21 3.24
C THR A 114 4.64 8.50 3.67
N MET A 115 3.56 8.42 4.46
CA MET A 115 2.79 9.61 4.85
C MET A 115 3.58 10.53 5.76
N VAL A 116 4.23 10.00 6.80
CA VAL A 116 5.05 10.84 7.69
C VAL A 116 6.20 11.46 6.91
N GLY A 117 6.86 10.69 6.03
CA GLY A 117 7.94 11.19 5.19
C GLY A 117 7.50 12.30 4.23
N MET A 118 6.36 12.12 3.55
CA MET A 118 5.81 13.11 2.62
C MET A 118 5.37 14.38 3.36
N GLN A 119 4.64 14.24 4.47
CA GLN A 119 4.18 15.38 5.25
C GLN A 119 5.36 16.22 5.77
N GLU A 120 6.38 15.57 6.33
CA GLU A 120 7.60 16.25 6.83
C GLU A 120 8.35 16.93 5.67
N PHE A 121 8.49 16.25 4.53
CA PHE A 121 9.13 16.81 3.33
C PHE A 121 8.42 18.06 2.80
N PHE A 122 7.11 17.98 2.55
CA PHE A 122 6.35 19.08 1.99
C PHE A 122 6.20 20.25 2.97
N TYR A 123 6.29 20.00 4.28
CA TYR A 123 6.28 21.07 5.29
C TYR A 123 7.64 21.77 5.43
N ASP A 124 8.74 21.01 5.43
CA ASP A 124 10.06 21.55 5.73
C ASP A 124 10.79 22.11 4.51
N GLN A 125 10.56 21.56 3.32
CA GLN A 125 11.28 21.99 2.11
C GLN A 125 10.72 23.26 1.48
N VAL A 126 9.51 23.68 1.85
CA VAL A 126 8.89 24.93 1.37
C VAL A 126 9.26 26.12 2.26
N PRO A 127 9.26 27.35 1.72
CA PRO A 127 9.36 28.58 2.52
C PRO A 127 8.29 28.63 3.61
N ILE A 128 8.57 29.35 4.70
CA ILE A 128 7.68 29.42 5.87
C ILE A 128 6.31 29.97 5.46
N GLU A 129 6.32 30.94 4.56
CA GLU A 129 5.16 31.64 4.02
C GLU A 129 4.25 30.70 3.19
N LEU A 130 4.81 29.59 2.67
CA LEU A 130 4.11 28.66 1.77
C LEU A 130 3.84 27.28 2.42
N ARG A 131 3.97 27.15 3.74
CA ARG A 131 3.74 25.86 4.45
C ARG A 131 2.34 25.30 4.24
N SER A 132 1.32 26.15 4.19
CA SER A 132 -0.06 25.74 3.88
C SER A 132 -0.18 25.16 2.46
N ILE A 133 0.52 25.75 1.49
CA ILE A 133 0.59 25.23 0.11
C ILE A 133 1.31 23.88 0.08
N GLY A 134 2.39 23.71 0.86
CA GLY A 134 3.07 22.42 1.02
C GLY A 134 2.12 21.31 1.48
N LEU A 135 1.31 21.57 2.51
CA LEU A 135 0.29 20.61 2.96
C LEU A 135 -0.81 20.37 1.92
N ALA A 136 -1.23 21.41 1.18
CA ALA A 136 -2.18 21.26 0.08
C ALA A 136 -1.62 20.39 -1.06
N LEU A 137 -0.34 20.53 -1.39
CA LEU A 137 0.35 19.68 -2.38
C LEU A 137 0.38 18.23 -1.91
N TYR A 138 0.70 17.98 -0.63
CA TYR A 138 0.64 16.64 -0.05
C TYR A 138 -0.75 16.00 -0.20
N LEU A 139 -1.83 16.71 0.16
CA LEU A 139 -3.19 16.22 -0.01
C LEU A 139 -3.56 16.01 -1.48
N SER A 140 -3.06 16.88 -2.36
CA SER A 140 -3.27 16.77 -3.81
C SER A 140 -2.64 15.50 -4.38
N VAL A 141 -1.47 15.07 -3.89
CA VAL A 141 -0.85 13.80 -4.28
C VAL A 141 -1.78 12.61 -3.98
N ILE A 142 -2.44 12.60 -2.83
CA ILE A 142 -3.42 11.56 -2.47
C ILE A 142 -4.61 11.60 -3.44
N GLY A 143 -5.15 12.79 -3.72
CA GLY A 143 -6.26 12.97 -4.66
C GLY A 143 -5.93 12.50 -6.08
N VAL A 144 -4.77 12.89 -6.60
CA VAL A 144 -4.26 12.44 -7.91
C VAL A 144 -4.07 10.92 -7.92
N GLY A 145 -3.55 10.34 -6.85
CA GLY A 145 -3.43 8.88 -6.71
C GLY A 145 -4.77 8.17 -6.84
N SER A 146 -5.83 8.68 -6.20
CA SER A 146 -7.18 8.13 -6.32
C SER A 146 -7.72 8.22 -7.75
N PHE A 147 -7.53 9.35 -8.43
CA PHE A 147 -7.93 9.49 -9.84
C PHE A 147 -7.17 8.53 -10.76
N LEU A 148 -5.86 8.40 -10.58
CA LEU A 148 -5.04 7.45 -11.33
C LEU A 148 -5.52 6.01 -11.09
N SER A 149 -5.85 5.65 -9.85
CA SER A 149 -6.42 4.33 -9.54
C SER A 149 -7.72 4.09 -10.30
N SER A 150 -8.64 5.05 -10.33
CA SER A 150 -9.90 4.95 -11.08
C SER A 150 -9.66 4.83 -12.59
N ILE A 151 -8.71 5.58 -13.14
CA ILE A 151 -8.35 5.52 -14.56
C ILE A 151 -7.79 4.13 -14.90
N VAL A 152 -6.86 3.60 -14.09
CA VAL A 152 -6.27 2.27 -14.30
C VAL A 152 -7.35 1.19 -14.30
N VAL A 153 -8.25 1.20 -13.31
CA VAL A 153 -9.37 0.24 -13.24
C VAL A 153 -10.25 0.35 -14.48
N THR A 154 -10.68 1.56 -14.85
CA THR A 154 -11.54 1.80 -16.03
C THR A 154 -10.88 1.33 -17.33
N VAL A 155 -9.58 1.60 -17.50
CA VAL A 155 -8.81 1.17 -18.68
C VAL A 155 -8.74 -0.35 -18.74
N ILE A 156 -8.48 -1.03 -17.61
CA ILE A 156 -8.45 -2.49 -17.55
C ILE A 156 -9.82 -3.07 -17.86
N GLU A 157 -10.88 -2.56 -17.25
CA GLU A 157 -12.25 -3.02 -17.51
C GLU A 157 -12.60 -2.89 -18.99
N LYS A 158 -12.26 -1.77 -19.62
CA LYS A 158 -12.51 -1.57 -21.06
C LYS A 158 -11.63 -2.43 -21.96
N ALA A 159 -10.37 -2.68 -21.57
CA ALA A 159 -9.43 -3.46 -22.36
C ALA A 159 -9.65 -4.98 -22.22
N THR A 160 -10.20 -5.42 -21.09
CA THR A 160 -10.35 -6.86 -20.75
C THR A 160 -11.80 -7.33 -20.75
N GLY A 161 -12.78 -6.43 -20.61
CA GLY A 161 -14.21 -6.72 -20.74
C GLY A 161 -14.65 -6.62 -22.21
N GLY A 162 -14.71 -7.76 -22.89
CA GLY A 162 -15.36 -7.90 -24.21
C GLY A 162 -16.75 -8.54 -24.08
N ASP A 163 -17.52 -8.54 -25.18
CA ASP A 163 -18.93 -8.97 -25.20
C ASP A 163 -19.20 -10.41 -24.70
N ASP A 164 -18.18 -11.28 -24.63
CA ASP A 164 -18.29 -12.69 -24.20
C ASP A 164 -17.14 -13.15 -23.25
N GLN A 165 -16.30 -12.24 -22.72
CA GLN A 165 -15.20 -12.60 -21.81
C GLN A 165 -15.28 -11.87 -20.46
N ASP A 166 -15.07 -12.64 -19.38
CA ASP A 166 -14.93 -12.13 -18.03
C ASP A 166 -13.70 -11.21 -17.92
N SER A 167 -13.90 -9.95 -17.52
CA SER A 167 -12.81 -9.01 -17.24
C SER A 167 -12.00 -9.43 -16.01
N TRP A 168 -10.84 -8.79 -15.77
CA TRP A 168 -10.06 -9.02 -14.54
C TRP A 168 -10.88 -8.80 -13.26
N PHE A 169 -11.99 -8.06 -13.35
CA PHE A 169 -12.91 -7.75 -12.27
C PHE A 169 -14.29 -8.42 -12.46
N SER A 170 -14.32 -9.69 -12.89
CA SER A 170 -15.58 -10.44 -12.98
C SER A 170 -16.35 -10.42 -11.66
N ASN A 171 -17.69 -10.33 -11.76
CA ASN A 171 -18.60 -10.41 -10.61
C ASN A 171 -18.43 -11.74 -9.84
N ASN A 172 -18.00 -12.80 -10.53
CA ASN A 172 -17.56 -14.01 -9.89
C ASN A 172 -16.07 -13.90 -9.53
N LEU A 173 -15.77 -13.60 -8.26
CA LEU A 173 -14.39 -13.52 -7.77
C LEU A 173 -13.59 -14.81 -8.00
N ASN A 174 -14.21 -15.98 -8.13
CA ASN A 174 -13.48 -17.23 -8.41
C ASN A 174 -13.06 -17.36 -9.89
N LEU A 175 -13.64 -16.54 -10.78
CA LEU A 175 -13.26 -16.38 -12.19
C LEU A 175 -12.43 -15.10 -12.41
N ALA A 176 -12.57 -14.11 -11.52
CA ALA A 176 -11.80 -12.88 -11.58
C ALA A 176 -10.31 -13.15 -11.31
N HIS A 177 -9.46 -12.58 -12.15
CA HIS A 177 -8.01 -12.65 -12.02
C HIS A 177 -7.47 -11.38 -11.34
N LEU A 178 -7.83 -11.19 -10.08
CA LEU A 178 -7.33 -10.08 -9.26
C LEU A 178 -5.81 -10.14 -9.04
N ASP A 179 -5.21 -11.31 -9.18
CA ASP A 179 -3.76 -11.52 -9.14
C ASP A 179 -3.06 -10.74 -10.27
N TYR A 180 -3.64 -10.62 -11.46
CA TYR A 180 -3.08 -9.80 -12.54
C TYR A 180 -3.12 -8.31 -12.22
N PHE A 181 -4.21 -7.85 -11.60
CA PHE A 181 -4.30 -6.47 -11.14
C PHE A 181 -3.26 -6.16 -10.07
N TYR A 182 -3.08 -7.04 -9.08
CA TYR A 182 -2.04 -6.87 -8.07
C TYR A 182 -0.62 -6.95 -8.63
N TRP A 183 -0.37 -7.80 -9.64
CA TRP A 183 0.89 -7.82 -10.38
C TRP A 183 1.17 -6.49 -11.08
N LEU A 184 0.16 -5.94 -11.76
CA LEU A 184 0.27 -4.63 -12.41
C LEU A 184 0.63 -3.55 -11.38
N LEU A 185 -0.04 -3.52 -10.23
CA LEU A 185 0.26 -2.57 -9.16
C LEU A 185 1.66 -2.78 -8.59
N ALA A 186 2.13 -4.02 -8.45
CA ALA A 186 3.49 -4.31 -7.99
C ALA A 186 4.54 -3.78 -8.98
N VAL A 187 4.35 -4.01 -10.28
CA VAL A 187 5.23 -3.49 -11.34
C VAL A 187 5.19 -1.96 -11.39
N LEU A 188 4.00 -1.36 -11.34
CA LEU A 188 3.84 0.09 -11.32
C LEU A 188 4.53 0.72 -10.10
N SER A 189 4.41 0.07 -8.93
CA SER A 189 5.10 0.51 -7.70
C SER A 189 6.62 0.40 -7.84
N ALA A 190 7.14 -0.67 -8.44
CA ALA A 190 8.57 -0.84 -8.68
C ALA A 190 9.13 0.20 -9.67
N VAL A 191 8.40 0.47 -10.77
CA VAL A 191 8.75 1.52 -11.74
C VAL A 191 8.68 2.90 -11.07
N GLY A 192 7.63 3.15 -10.29
CA GLY A 192 7.48 4.37 -9.51
C GLY A 192 8.62 4.57 -8.51
N PHE A 193 9.08 3.50 -7.86
CA PHE A 193 10.24 3.53 -6.97
C PHE A 193 11.54 3.84 -7.72
N ALA A 194 11.74 3.27 -8.92
CA ALA A 194 12.91 3.56 -9.74
C ALA A 194 12.94 5.04 -10.18
N ALA A 195 11.81 5.58 -10.65
CA ALA A 195 11.67 6.99 -10.98
C ALA A 195 11.91 7.88 -9.74
N TYR A 196 11.30 7.53 -8.61
CA TYR A 196 11.51 8.21 -7.34
C TYR A 196 12.99 8.26 -6.96
N LEU A 197 13.73 7.16 -7.11
CA LEU A 197 15.15 7.11 -6.80
C LEU A 197 15.98 8.05 -7.67
N GLN A 198 15.63 8.20 -8.95
CA GLN A 198 16.28 9.16 -9.85
C GLN A 198 16.09 10.59 -9.34
N PHE A 199 14.85 10.99 -9.02
CA PHE A 199 14.58 12.33 -8.49
C PHE A 199 15.21 12.55 -7.10
N ALA A 200 15.13 11.56 -6.22
CA ALA A 200 15.67 11.65 -4.87
C ALA A 200 17.20 11.80 -4.85
N ARG A 201 17.91 11.22 -5.83
CA ARG A 201 19.37 11.39 -5.99
C ARG A 201 19.76 12.78 -6.47
N SER A 202 18.95 13.38 -7.33
CA SER A 202 19.19 14.73 -7.86
C SER A 202 18.70 15.84 -6.93
N TYR A 203 17.87 15.51 -5.93
CA TYR A 203 17.28 16.50 -5.04
C TYR A 203 18.29 17.05 -4.02
N ILE A 204 18.42 18.39 -3.99
CA ILE A 204 19.23 19.11 -3.02
C ILE A 204 18.30 19.62 -1.91
N TYR A 205 18.53 19.15 -0.69
CA TYR A 205 17.79 19.61 0.48
C TYR A 205 17.97 21.10 0.72
N ASN A 206 16.85 21.78 0.95
CA ASN A 206 16.87 23.15 1.44
C ASN A 206 17.36 23.15 2.89
N ARG A 207 18.63 23.51 3.10
CA ARG A 207 19.17 23.72 4.45
C ARG A 207 18.67 25.08 4.92
N ARG A 208 17.62 25.11 5.75
CA ARG A 208 17.34 26.31 6.55
C ARG A 208 18.60 26.56 7.40
N GLY A 209 19.33 27.61 7.06
CA GLY A 209 20.44 28.10 7.85
C GLY A 209 19.94 28.33 9.27
N ILE A 210 20.62 27.72 10.23
CA ILE A 210 20.66 28.24 11.58
C ILE A 210 21.34 29.61 11.44
N ILE A 211 20.54 30.67 11.43
CA ILE A 211 21.01 32.02 11.73
C ILE A 211 20.86 32.17 13.24
#